data_AF-A0A7X7NFY2-F1
#
_entry.id   AF-A0A7X7NFY2-F1
#
_cell.length_a   1.000
_cell.length_b   1.000
_cell.length_c   1.000
_cell.angle_alpha   90.00
_cell.angle_beta   90.00
_cell.angle_gamma   90.00
#
_symmetry.space_group_name_H-M   'P 1'
#
loop_
_entity.id
_entity.type
_entity.pdbx_description
1 polymer ?
#
loop_
_entity_poly.entity_id
_entity_poly.type
_entity_poly.pdbx_seq_one_letter_code
_entity_poly.pdbx_strand_id
1 'polypeptide(L)'
;MQDKKEKSRVLVDFLDQKAFDPVLEAVAEQYSSEIDRKKLKYVQNEIMLEKEKFHNQNLNPEGIKENYIREMYFETNSKLGKELEDLELPRLVELRGNFLKLYDELNL
;
A
#
# COMPACT_ATOMS: atom_id res chain seq x y z
N MET A 1 -25.32 4.49 -4.04
CA MET A 1 -24.53 3.41 -4.70
C MET A 1 -23.34 3.96 -5.47
N GLN A 2 -23.51 5.01 -6.29
CA GLN A 2 -22.41 5.69 -7.00
C GLN A 2 -21.44 6.41 -6.06
N ASP A 3 -21.95 7.04 -4.99
CA ASP A 3 -21.15 7.69 -3.94
C ASP A 3 -20.16 6.73 -3.24
N LYS A 4 -20.62 5.53 -2.85
CA LYS A 4 -19.74 4.53 -2.20
C LYS A 4 -18.61 4.05 -3.12
N LYS A 5 -18.88 3.89 -4.43
CA LYS A 5 -17.85 3.50 -5.40
C LYS A 5 -16.81 4.60 -5.58
N GLU A 6 -17.24 5.86 -5.63
CA GLU A 6 -16.32 6.98 -5.71
C GLU A 6 -15.44 7.09 -4.46
N LYS A 7 -16.04 6.94 -3.27
CA LYS A 7 -15.29 6.92 -2.00
C LYS A 7 -14.30 5.76 -1.93
N SER A 8 -14.69 4.56 -2.37
CA SER A 8 -13.78 3.42 -2.50
C SER A 8 -12.60 3.77 -3.39
N ARG A 9 -12.87 4.38 -4.56
CA ARG A 9 -11.82 4.79 -5.50
C ARG A 9 -10.86 5.80 -4.87
N VAL A 10 -11.36 6.82 -4.18
CA VAL A 10 -10.52 7.82 -3.50
C VAL A 10 -9.59 7.17 -2.46
N LEU A 11 -10.09 6.20 -1.69
CA LEU A 11 -9.27 5.47 -0.71
C LEU A 11 -8.19 4.62 -1.39
N VAL A 12 -8.51 3.94 -2.50
CA VAL A 12 -7.55 3.13 -3.26
C VAL A 12 -6.52 4.02 -3.94
N ASP A 13 -6.93 5.10 -4.60
CA ASP A 13 -6.05 6.06 -5.27
C ASP A 13 -5.06 6.70 -4.27
N PHE A 14 -5.48 6.91 -3.02
CA PHE A 14 -4.59 7.35 -1.95
C PHE A 14 -3.49 6.32 -1.66
N LEU A 15 -3.82 5.03 -1.56
CA LEU A 15 -2.84 3.96 -1.30
C LEU A 15 -1.89 3.76 -2.49
N ASP A 16 -2.42 3.81 -3.71
CA ASP A 16 -1.64 3.79 -4.94
C ASP A 16 -0.56 4.88 -4.92
N GLN A 17 -0.98 6.13 -4.74
CA GLN A 17 -0.08 7.28 -4.81
C GLN A 17 0.93 7.36 -3.66
N LYS A 18 0.58 6.84 -2.48
CA LYS A 18 1.38 7.04 -1.25
C LYS A 18 2.20 5.83 -0.83
N ALA A 19 1.82 4.63 -1.27
CA ALA A 19 2.52 3.40 -0.91
C ALA A 19 2.91 2.57 -2.13
N PHE A 20 1.95 2.21 -2.98
CA PHE A 20 2.19 1.18 -3.99
C PHE A 20 3.02 1.68 -5.18
N ASP A 21 2.64 2.80 -5.79
CA ASP A 21 3.33 3.34 -6.97
C ASP A 21 4.78 3.72 -6.66
N PRO A 22 5.10 4.39 -5.52
CA PRO A 22 6.49 4.65 -5.16
C PRO A 22 7.37 3.40 -5.09
N VAL A 23 6.83 2.26 -4.61
CA VAL A 23 7.58 1.00 -4.56
C VAL A 23 7.74 0.40 -5.96
N LEU A 24 6.67 0.41 -6.77
CA LEU A 24 6.68 -0.16 -8.11
C LEU A 24 7.52 0.65 -9.10
N GLU A 25 7.66 1.96 -8.88
CA GLU A 25 8.46 2.87 -9.69
C GLU A 25 9.93 2.98 -9.24
N ALA A 26 10.27 2.48 -8.05
CA ALA A 26 11.65 2.45 -7.58
C ALA A 26 12.54 1.62 -8.52
N VAL A 27 13.72 2.14 -8.85
CA VAL A 27 14.61 1.55 -9.86
C VAL A 27 15.84 0.90 -9.23
N ALA A 28 16.25 -0.25 -9.76
CA ALA A 28 17.35 -1.05 -9.22
C ALA A 28 18.70 -0.30 -9.21
N GLU A 29 18.87 0.65 -10.13
CA GLU A 29 20.07 1.49 -10.28
C GLU A 29 20.30 2.43 -9.09
N GLN A 30 19.27 2.75 -8.30
CA GLN A 30 19.40 3.53 -7.07
C GLN A 30 20.13 2.76 -5.96
N TYR A 31 20.20 1.43 -6.08
CA TYR A 31 20.81 0.56 -5.07
C TYR A 31 22.17 0.06 -5.53
N SER A 32 23.19 0.28 -4.70
CA SER A 32 24.57 -0.09 -4.99
C SER A 32 24.86 -1.59 -4.77
N SER A 33 24.08 -2.27 -3.93
CA SER A 33 24.29 -3.68 -3.60
C SER A 33 23.37 -4.61 -4.40
N GLU A 34 23.90 -5.78 -4.80
CA GLU A 34 23.08 -6.82 -5.46
C GLU A 34 21.98 -7.36 -4.51
N ILE A 35 22.24 -7.33 -3.20
CA ILE A 35 21.29 -7.76 -2.18
C ILE A 35 20.07 -6.84 -2.17
N ASP A 36 20.27 -5.53 -2.17
CA ASP A 36 19.16 -4.56 -2.14
C ASP A 36 18.37 -4.57 -3.44
N ARG A 37 19.02 -4.79 -4.59
CA ARG A 37 18.30 -5.02 -5.86
C ARG A 37 17.44 -6.28 -5.83
N LYS A 38 17.89 -7.34 -5.16
CA LYS A 38 17.10 -8.57 -4.96
C LYS A 38 15.93 -8.32 -4.00
N LYS A 39 16.13 -7.56 -2.92
CA LYS A 39 15.04 -7.12 -2.03
C LYS A 39 14.01 -6.29 -2.79
N LEU A 40 14.46 -5.31 -3.59
CA LEU A 40 13.59 -4.47 -4.41
C LEU A 40 12.66 -5.32 -5.30
N LYS A 41 13.24 -6.31 -6.00
CA LYS A 41 12.44 -7.22 -6.82
C LYS A 41 11.43 -8.03 -6.00
N TYR A 42 11.80 -8.46 -4.79
CA TYR A 42 10.87 -9.15 -3.89
C TYR A 42 9.72 -8.23 -3.47
N VAL A 43 10.01 -7.04 -2.94
CA VAL A 43 8.97 -6.12 -2.46
C VAL A 43 8.06 -5.65 -3.59
N GLN A 44 8.59 -5.41 -4.80
CA GLN A 44 7.78 -5.05 -5.97
C GLN A 44 6.77 -6.15 -6.35
N ASN A 45 7.18 -7.42 -6.29
CA ASN A 45 6.27 -8.53 -6.55
C ASN A 45 5.16 -8.62 -5.49
N GLU A 46 5.51 -8.51 -4.20
CA GLU A 46 4.53 -8.55 -3.11
C GLU A 46 3.55 -7.37 -3.18
N ILE A 47 4.05 -6.16 -3.40
CA ILE A 47 3.24 -4.94 -3.53
C ILE A 47 2.32 -5.00 -4.75
N MET A 48 2.76 -5.58 -5.87
CA MET A 48 1.90 -5.78 -7.03
C MET A 48 0.68 -6.67 -6.67
N LEU A 49 0.93 -7.78 -5.96
CA LEU A 49 -0.15 -8.66 -5.49
C LEU A 49 -1.06 -7.98 -4.48
N GLU A 50 -0.51 -7.14 -3.60
CA GLU A 50 -1.28 -6.39 -2.63
C GLU A 50 -2.17 -5.32 -3.30
N LYS A 51 -1.60 -4.55 -4.24
CA LYS A 51 -2.32 -3.56 -5.05
C LYS A 51 -3.52 -4.20 -5.77
N GLU A 52 -3.34 -5.38 -6.38
CA GLU A 52 -4.43 -6.11 -7.03
C GLU A 52 -5.60 -6.43 -6.06
N LYS A 53 -5.32 -6.74 -4.78
CA LYS A 53 -6.38 -6.98 -3.79
C LYS A 53 -7.20 -5.73 -3.52
N PHE A 54 -6.57 -4.56 -3.41
CA PHE A 54 -7.26 -3.29 -3.18
C PHE A 54 -8.08 -2.82 -4.38
N HIS A 55 -7.63 -3.12 -5.60
CA HIS A 55 -8.34 -2.82 -6.84
C HIS A 55 -9.49 -3.78 -7.19
N ASN A 56 -9.77 -4.78 -6.33
CA ASN A 56 -10.90 -5.67 -6.54
C ASN A 56 -12.22 -4.87 -6.46
N GLN A 57 -12.95 -4.83 -7.60
CA GLN A 57 -14.14 -3.98 -7.83
C GLN A 57 -15.32 -4.23 -6.87
N ASN A 58 -15.24 -5.27 -6.03
CA ASN A 58 -16.27 -5.63 -5.07
C ASN A 58 -16.09 -4.98 -3.68
N LEU A 59 -14.99 -4.28 -3.43
CA LEU A 59 -14.73 -3.68 -2.12
C LEU A 59 -15.50 -2.38 -1.92
N ASN A 60 -16.34 -2.36 -0.88
CA ASN A 60 -16.92 -1.13 -0.33
C ASN A 60 -15.89 -0.43 0.58
N PRO A 61 -16.13 0.83 0.98
CA PRO A 61 -15.16 1.59 1.77
C PRO A 61 -14.81 0.92 3.11
N GLU A 62 -15.79 0.30 3.77
CA GLU A 62 -15.58 -0.46 5.01
C GLU A 62 -14.60 -1.63 4.80
N GLY A 63 -14.77 -2.40 3.73
CA GLY A 63 -13.88 -3.50 3.36
C GLY A 63 -12.48 -3.03 2.96
N ILE A 64 -12.34 -1.85 2.37
CA ILE A 64 -11.02 -1.25 2.08
C ILE A 64 -10.30 -0.92 3.39
N LYS A 65 -11.00 -0.35 4.38
CA LYS A 65 -10.43 -0.06 5.70
C LYS A 65 -10.02 -1.32 6.45
N GLU A 66 -10.85 -2.36 6.43
CA GLU A 66 -10.51 -3.66 7.03
C GLU A 66 -9.29 -4.30 6.38
N ASN A 67 -9.24 -4.30 5.04
CA ASN A 67 -8.07 -4.78 4.30
C ASN A 67 -6.84 -3.94 4.62
N TYR A 68 -6.93 -2.61 4.64
CA TYR A 68 -5.83 -1.72 5.00
C TYR A 68 -5.25 -2.06 6.38
N ILE A 69 -6.11 -2.25 7.40
CA ILE A 69 -5.65 -2.60 8.75
C ILE A 69 -4.98 -3.99 8.74
N ARG A 70 -5.54 -4.96 8.01
CA ARG A 70 -4.99 -6.31 7.92
C ARG A 70 -3.62 -6.33 7.22
N GLU A 71 -3.52 -5.71 6.05
CA GLU A 71 -2.26 -5.71 5.29
C GLU A 71 -1.20 -4.86 6.02
N MET A 72 -1.56 -3.73 6.65
CA MET A 72 -0.65 -2.98 7.53
C MET A 72 -0.09 -3.83 8.66
N TYR A 73 -0.92 -4.66 9.31
CA TYR A 73 -0.46 -5.59 10.33
C TYR A 73 0.47 -6.67 9.76
N PHE A 74 0.14 -7.22 8.59
CA PHE A 74 0.98 -8.21 7.91
C PHE A 74 2.33 -7.61 7.52
N GLU A 75 2.34 -6.46 6.86
CA GLU A 75 3.54 -5.70 6.48
C GLU A 75 4.43 -5.50 7.72
N THR A 76 3.88 -4.94 8.81
CA THR A 76 4.61 -4.65 10.05
C THR A 76 5.30 -5.88 10.66
N ASN A 77 4.70 -7.06 10.54
CA ASN A 77 5.18 -8.28 11.20
C ASN A 77 5.87 -9.27 10.24
N SER A 78 6.05 -8.91 8.97
CA SER A 78 6.58 -9.81 7.95
C SER A 78 7.94 -9.35 7.44
N LYS A 79 8.53 -10.23 6.62
CA LYS A 79 9.74 -9.93 5.87
C LYS A 79 9.55 -8.72 4.95
N LEU A 80 8.35 -8.54 4.39
CA LEU A 80 8.01 -7.43 3.49
C LEU A 80 8.26 -6.07 4.16
N GLY A 81 7.70 -5.84 5.35
CA GLY A 81 7.87 -4.56 6.03
C GLY A 81 9.32 -4.25 6.42
N LYS A 82 10.09 -5.29 6.78
CA LYS A 82 11.53 -5.13 7.03
C LYS A 82 12.28 -4.74 5.76
N GLU A 83 11.97 -5.37 4.62
CA GLU A 83 12.66 -5.05 3.37
C GLU A 83 12.25 -3.68 2.81
N LEU A 84 11.00 -3.26 2.99
CA LEU A 84 10.57 -1.88 2.67
C LEU A 84 11.34 -0.86 3.52
N GLU A 85 11.50 -1.11 4.82
CA GLU A 85 12.27 -0.25 5.72
C GLU A 85 13.77 -0.20 5.36
N ASP A 86 14.39 -1.36 5.11
CA ASP A 86 15.79 -1.46 4.67
C ASP A 86 16.05 -0.69 3.36
N LEU A 87 15.04 -0.59 2.49
CA LEU A 87 15.11 0.10 1.20
C LEU A 87 14.64 1.56 1.28
N GLU A 88 14.27 2.06 2.45
CA GLU A 88 13.69 3.39 2.67
C GLU A 88 12.44 3.67 1.80
N LEU A 89 11.66 2.61 1.53
CA LEU A 89 10.42 2.68 0.75
C LEU A 89 9.19 2.88 1.65
N PRO A 90 8.12 3.52 1.14
CA PRO A 90 6.93 3.79 1.96
C PRO A 90 6.29 2.54 2.52
N ARG A 91 5.81 2.64 3.77
CA ARG A 91 5.09 1.57 4.46
C ARG A 91 3.66 1.98 4.79
N LEU A 92 2.74 1.03 4.80
CA LEU A 92 1.35 1.28 5.18
C LEU A 92 1.23 1.84 6.60
N VAL A 93 2.05 1.38 7.55
CA VAL A 93 2.01 1.84 8.94
C VAL A 93 2.26 3.35 9.09
N GLU A 94 3.08 3.94 8.21
CA GLU A 94 3.39 5.37 8.20
C GLU A 94 2.21 6.22 7.70
N LEU A 95 1.33 5.62 6.89
CA LEU A 95 0.18 6.30 6.31
C LEU A 95 -1.07 6.27 7.19
N ARG A 96 -1.06 5.54 8.31
CA ARG A 96 -2.26 5.27 9.13
C ARG A 96 -3.04 6.51 9.52
N GLY A 97 -2.35 7.55 9.99
CA GLY A 97 -3.01 8.80 10.37
C GLY A 97 -3.71 9.48 9.20
N ASN A 98 -3.04 9.54 8.04
CA ASN A 98 -3.57 10.18 6.84
C ASN A 98 -4.71 9.38 6.23
N PHE A 99 -4.60 8.05 6.21
CA PHE A 99 -5.67 7.17 5.71
C PHE A 99 -6.94 7.29 6.55
N LEU A 100 -6.83 7.23 7.89
CA LEU A 100 -7.98 7.36 8.78
C LEU A 100 -8.62 8.74 8.70
N LYS A 101 -7.81 9.80 8.59
CA LYS A 101 -8.32 11.14 8.37
C LYS A 101 -9.09 11.26 7.06
N LEU A 102 -8.56 10.71 5.96
CA LEU A 102 -9.26 10.69 4.66
C LEU A 102 -10.57 9.91 4.77
N TYR A 103 -10.57 8.77 5.48
CA TYR A 103 -11.76 7.97 5.72
C TYR A 103 -12.86 8.80 6.41
N ASP A 104 -12.50 9.52 7.48
CA ASP A 104 -13.42 10.40 8.21
C ASP A 104 -13.92 11.57 7.34
N GLU A 105 -13.05 12.20 6.54
CA GLU A 105 -13.40 13.30 5.62
C GLU A 105 -14.41 12.87 4.54
N LEU A 106 -14.39 11.60 4.14
CA LEU A 106 -15.37 11.01 3.22
C LEU A 106 -16.70 10.67 3.91
N ASN A 107 -16.85 10.96 5.20
CA ASN A 107 -18.01 10.62 6.04
C ASN A 107 -18.30 9.11 6.03
N LEU A 108 -17.27 8.32 6.34
CA LEU A 108 -17.32 6.85 6.41
C LEU A 108 -17.09 6.33 7.83
#